data_AF-A0A0Q7DGS8-F1
#
_entry.id   AF-A0A0Q7DGS8-F1
#
_cell.length_a   1.000
_cell.length_b   1.000
_cell.length_c   1.000
_cell.angle_alpha   90.00
_cell.angle_beta   90.00
_cell.angle_gamma   90.00
#
_symmetry.space_group_name_H-M   'P 1'
#
loop_
_entity.id
_entity.type
_entity.pdbx_description
1 polymer ?
#
loop_
_entity_poly.entity_id
_entity_poly.type
_entity_poly.pdbx_seq_one_letter_code
_entity_poly.pdbx_strand_id
1 'polypeptide(L)'
;MPIYAFTGSLTRAMPQYGAANGAGISRLSFDDETGRLSAVDLVGGVDDTAWLVTDAARGRLYSTCEITGTRESAIAAYAVEAGGLRLINRQPTRGNEACHASLSTDGKFLLVANYNGANPEGWPDAALSVFPIASDGSLGAAVASVRHTGSGPNAARQTTAHAHCVVPAPAGDIVYVADLGIDRLVAYRLGADGSLSPEPSRDFTLPPGLGPRHLVFSADGSAIFMVSELIPTVVSVAVDPATGALTQRDSFTIPSLDGGIVQPSGIVLSADGRHLFVGLRVCNDILALGIDDATGKLTQTGRRPSGGTTPRDLAFSPSGRHLVVANQDSDRLTVFAVDHATGTLSEPLQHFDVGTPMSVKLAAF
;
A
#
# COMPACT_ATOMS: atom_id res chain seq x y z
N MET A 1 -16.97 14.39 -13.06
CA MET A 1 -15.71 13.73 -13.47
C MET A 1 -15.95 12.23 -13.38
N PRO A 2 -15.58 11.44 -14.41
CA PRO A 2 -15.62 9.99 -14.31
C PRO A 2 -14.72 9.51 -13.16
N ILE A 3 -15.18 8.49 -12.43
CA ILE A 3 -14.35 7.80 -11.45
C ILE A 3 -13.87 6.51 -12.08
N TYR A 4 -12.56 6.30 -12.01
CA TYR A 4 -11.94 5.06 -12.46
C TYR A 4 -11.41 4.29 -11.26
N ALA A 5 -11.58 2.97 -11.30
CA ALA A 5 -10.85 2.03 -10.49
C ALA A 5 -9.75 1.40 -11.36
N PHE A 6 -8.52 1.45 -10.87
CA PHE A 6 -7.37 0.77 -11.47
C PHE A 6 -6.98 -0.40 -10.60
N THR A 7 -6.68 -1.54 -11.22
CA THR A 7 -6.10 -2.69 -10.52
C THR A 7 -4.90 -3.23 -11.27
N GLY A 8 -3.80 -3.37 -10.54
CA GLY A 8 -2.59 -4.02 -11.03
C GLY A 8 -2.60 -5.50 -10.65
N SER A 9 -2.08 -6.34 -11.52
CA SER A 9 -2.13 -7.79 -11.34
C SER A 9 -0.78 -8.48 -11.48
N LEU A 10 -0.66 -9.67 -10.91
CA LEU A 10 0.42 -10.60 -11.24
C LEU A 10 0.19 -11.21 -12.60
N THR A 11 1.23 -11.16 -13.44
CA THR A 11 1.22 -11.60 -14.83
C THR A 11 2.09 -12.83 -15.06
N ARG A 12 2.93 -13.18 -14.09
CA ARG A 12 3.87 -14.30 -14.17
C ARG A 12 3.81 -15.14 -12.89
N ALA A 13 3.83 -16.46 -13.07
CA ALA A 13 3.86 -17.38 -11.95
C ALA A 13 5.16 -17.21 -11.16
N MET A 14 5.05 -17.16 -9.84
CA MET A 14 6.19 -17.14 -8.92
C MET A 14 5.95 -18.11 -7.76
N PRO A 15 6.99 -18.74 -7.18
CA PRO A 15 6.83 -19.74 -6.11
C PRO A 15 6.06 -19.24 -4.88
N GLN A 16 6.11 -17.93 -4.60
CA GLN A 16 5.46 -17.30 -3.45
C GLN A 16 3.98 -16.98 -3.66
N TYR A 17 3.43 -17.17 -4.87
CA TYR A 17 2.06 -16.82 -5.22
C TYR A 17 1.26 -18.04 -5.67
N GLY A 18 -0.03 -18.11 -5.29
CA GLY A 18 -0.90 -19.25 -5.61
C GLY A 18 -1.27 -19.34 -7.10
N ALA A 19 -1.35 -18.19 -7.77
CA ALA A 19 -1.61 -18.05 -9.20
C ALA A 19 -1.05 -16.73 -9.75
N ALA A 20 -1.08 -16.58 -11.08
CA ALA A 20 -0.74 -15.34 -11.78
C ALA A 20 -1.52 -15.26 -13.10
N ASN A 21 -2.82 -15.06 -12.97
CA ASN A 21 -3.79 -15.04 -14.07
C ASN A 21 -4.05 -13.62 -14.60
N GLY A 22 -3.32 -12.63 -14.10
CA GLY A 22 -3.43 -11.24 -14.53
C GLY A 22 -2.81 -10.98 -15.90
N ALA A 23 -3.22 -9.86 -16.48
CA ALA A 23 -2.79 -9.45 -17.81
C ALA A 23 -2.27 -8.01 -17.87
N GLY A 24 -1.84 -7.46 -16.72
CA GLY A 24 -1.27 -6.12 -16.58
C GLY A 24 -2.12 -5.23 -15.67
N ILE A 25 -2.50 -4.04 -16.17
CA ILE A 25 -3.30 -3.06 -15.43
C ILE A 25 -4.71 -2.99 -16.04
N SER A 26 -5.73 -3.30 -15.23
CA SER A 26 -7.13 -3.11 -15.65
C SER A 26 -7.63 -1.74 -15.24
N ARG A 27 -8.30 -1.04 -16.15
CA ARG A 27 -9.05 0.19 -15.90
C ARG A 27 -10.55 -0.10 -15.96
N LEU A 28 -11.25 0.26 -14.90
CA LEU A 28 -12.68 0.04 -14.74
C LEU A 28 -13.36 1.38 -14.48
N SER A 29 -14.55 1.61 -15.00
CA SER A 29 -15.39 2.72 -14.58
C SER A 29 -16.06 2.35 -13.26
N PHE A 30 -16.18 3.30 -12.36
CA PHE A 30 -16.83 3.11 -11.07
C PHE A 30 -18.01 4.09 -10.92
N ASP A 31 -19.20 3.55 -10.73
CA ASP A 31 -20.37 4.31 -10.32
C ASP A 31 -20.35 4.46 -8.79
N ASP A 32 -20.05 5.65 -8.32
CA ASP A 32 -19.87 5.94 -6.90
C ASP A 32 -21.19 6.03 -6.12
N GLU A 33 -22.33 6.14 -6.80
CA GLU A 33 -23.64 6.06 -6.14
C GLU A 33 -24.03 4.61 -5.88
N THR A 34 -23.81 3.72 -6.86
CA THR A 34 -24.28 2.32 -6.79
C THR A 34 -23.21 1.31 -6.39
N GLY A 35 -21.92 1.69 -6.44
CA GLY A 35 -20.78 0.80 -6.23
C GLY A 35 -20.42 -0.05 -7.45
N ARG A 36 -21.04 0.18 -8.61
CA ARG A 36 -20.88 -0.69 -9.79
C ARG A 36 -19.56 -0.44 -10.50
N LEU A 37 -18.73 -1.49 -10.60
CA LEU A 37 -17.59 -1.60 -11.50
C LEU A 37 -18.03 -2.06 -12.90
N SER A 38 -17.44 -1.50 -13.94
CA SER A 38 -17.61 -1.96 -15.33
C SER A 38 -16.27 -1.87 -16.07
N ALA A 39 -15.98 -2.88 -16.90
CA ALA A 39 -14.76 -2.93 -17.69
C ALA A 39 -14.67 -1.72 -18.63
N VAL A 40 -13.49 -1.09 -18.70
CA VAL A 40 -13.18 -0.07 -19.72
C VAL A 40 -12.10 -0.61 -20.64
N ASP A 41 -10.91 -0.88 -20.09
CA ASP A 41 -9.79 -1.46 -20.83
C ASP A 41 -8.80 -2.20 -19.92
N LEU A 42 -7.86 -2.87 -20.57
CA LEU A 42 -6.77 -3.60 -19.97
C LEU A 42 -5.49 -3.25 -20.73
N VAL A 43 -4.45 -2.85 -20.00
CA VAL A 43 -3.13 -2.57 -20.56
C VAL A 43 -2.18 -3.68 -20.20
N GLY A 44 -1.84 -4.49 -21.21
CA GLY A 44 -0.86 -5.57 -21.13
C GLY A 44 0.57 -5.10 -21.39
N GLY A 45 1.52 -6.05 -21.32
CA GLY A 45 2.96 -5.75 -21.43
C GLY A 45 3.53 -5.03 -20.21
N VAL A 46 2.78 -5.03 -19.10
CA VAL A 46 3.20 -4.50 -17.81
C VAL A 46 3.36 -5.67 -16.84
N ASP A 47 4.60 -6.00 -16.54
CA ASP A 47 4.90 -7.16 -15.72
C ASP A 47 4.65 -6.87 -14.23
N ASP A 48 3.89 -7.76 -13.60
CA ASP A 48 3.70 -7.92 -12.15
C ASP A 48 3.45 -6.60 -11.43
N THR A 49 2.30 -5.99 -11.73
CA THR A 49 1.93 -4.69 -11.16
C THR A 49 1.44 -4.84 -9.72
N ALA A 50 2.38 -4.86 -8.78
CA ALA A 50 2.07 -5.07 -7.37
C ALA A 50 1.39 -3.87 -6.71
N TRP A 51 1.74 -2.65 -7.12
CA TRP A 51 1.19 -1.43 -6.53
C TRP A 51 0.94 -0.34 -7.56
N LEU A 52 -0.09 0.47 -7.31
CA LEU A 52 -0.51 1.58 -8.14
C LEU A 52 -0.57 2.88 -7.34
N VAL A 53 -0.23 3.99 -8.00
CA VAL A 53 -0.34 5.36 -7.46
C VAL A 53 -1.05 6.23 -8.49
N THR A 54 -2.15 6.86 -8.10
CA THR A 54 -2.90 7.77 -8.97
C THR A 54 -2.48 9.22 -8.73
N ASP A 55 -2.33 9.98 -9.81
CA ASP A 55 -2.18 11.45 -9.80
C ASP A 55 -3.23 12.01 -10.75
N ALA A 56 -4.47 12.08 -10.27
CA ALA A 56 -5.61 12.51 -11.05
C ALA A 56 -5.47 13.96 -11.54
N ALA A 57 -4.86 14.84 -10.73
CA ALA A 57 -4.65 16.24 -11.06
C ALA A 57 -3.80 16.41 -12.34
N ARG A 58 -2.84 15.50 -12.58
CA ARG A 58 -2.04 15.47 -13.82
C ARG A 58 -2.55 14.45 -14.85
N GLY A 59 -3.59 13.69 -14.55
CA GLY A 59 -4.04 12.58 -15.38
C GLY A 59 -2.97 11.51 -15.54
N ARG A 60 -2.35 11.09 -14.43
CA ARG A 60 -1.25 10.10 -14.42
C ARG A 60 -1.54 8.91 -13.51
N LEU A 61 -0.92 7.79 -13.86
CA LEU A 61 -0.87 6.57 -13.06
C LEU A 61 0.59 6.11 -13.02
N TYR A 62 1.06 5.73 -11.84
CA TYR A 62 2.36 5.11 -11.65
C TYR A 62 2.17 3.69 -11.14
N SER A 63 3.05 2.78 -11.54
CA SER A 63 2.96 1.35 -11.24
C SER A 63 4.32 0.80 -10.90
N THR A 64 4.42 0.08 -9.79
CA THR A 64 5.58 -0.78 -9.54
C THR A 64 5.50 -2.00 -10.44
N CYS A 65 6.65 -2.51 -10.85
CA CYS A 65 6.80 -3.81 -11.50
C CYS A 65 7.63 -4.68 -10.55
N GLU A 66 6.95 -5.54 -9.79
CA GLU A 66 7.55 -6.42 -8.78
C GLU A 66 8.14 -7.64 -9.49
N ILE A 67 9.28 -7.44 -10.14
CA ILE A 67 9.91 -8.49 -10.94
C ILE A 67 10.90 -9.26 -10.07
N THR A 68 10.55 -10.51 -9.73
CA THR A 68 11.47 -11.42 -9.04
C THR A 68 12.53 -11.94 -10.00
N GLY A 69 13.78 -12.04 -9.56
CA GLY A 69 14.88 -12.64 -10.31
C GLY A 69 15.55 -11.76 -11.36
N THR A 70 15.07 -10.53 -11.59
CA THR A 70 15.83 -9.50 -12.31
C THR A 70 16.77 -8.77 -11.38
N ARG A 71 17.84 -8.18 -11.94
CA ARG A 71 18.85 -7.44 -11.16
C ARG A 71 18.25 -6.31 -10.31
N GLU A 72 17.23 -5.65 -10.83
CA GLU A 72 16.45 -4.62 -10.16
C GLU A 72 15.01 -4.60 -10.69
N SER A 73 14.06 -4.21 -9.85
CA SER A 73 12.67 -3.94 -10.22
C SER A 73 12.55 -2.63 -11.01
N ALA A 74 11.37 -2.37 -11.56
CA ALA A 74 11.09 -1.16 -12.31
C ALA A 74 9.87 -0.41 -11.74
N ILE A 75 9.83 0.90 -11.99
CA ILE A 75 8.67 1.76 -11.79
C ILE A 75 8.29 2.38 -13.13
N ALA A 76 7.00 2.38 -13.45
CA ALA A 76 6.47 2.82 -14.74
C ALA A 76 5.49 4.00 -14.56
N ALA A 77 5.52 4.94 -15.49
CA ALA A 77 4.58 6.07 -15.55
C ALA A 77 3.67 5.94 -16.78
N TYR A 78 2.39 6.24 -16.61
CA TYR A 78 1.37 6.18 -17.64
C TYR A 78 0.57 7.48 -17.69
N ALA A 79 0.22 7.92 -18.90
CA ALA A 79 -0.82 8.91 -19.11
C ALA A 79 -2.18 8.21 -19.05
N VAL A 80 -3.12 8.79 -18.31
CA VAL A 80 -4.52 8.37 -18.27
C VAL A 80 -5.30 9.20 -19.28
N GLU A 81 -5.65 8.58 -20.41
CA GLU A 81 -6.30 9.25 -21.53
C GLU A 81 -7.68 8.62 -21.77
N ALA A 82 -8.60 9.31 -22.45
CA ALA A 82 -9.93 8.75 -22.74
C ALA A 82 -9.83 7.37 -23.44
N GLY A 83 -8.87 7.21 -24.35
CA GLY A 83 -8.65 5.98 -25.12
C GLY A 83 -7.87 4.87 -24.43
N GLY A 84 -7.35 5.08 -23.20
CA GLY A 84 -6.62 4.04 -22.46
C GLY A 84 -5.51 4.59 -21.56
N LEU A 85 -4.68 3.67 -21.05
CA LEU A 85 -3.39 4.02 -20.45
C LEU A 85 -2.30 3.98 -21.52
N ARG A 86 -1.51 5.04 -21.62
CA ARG A 86 -0.33 5.09 -22.49
C ARG A 86 0.93 5.13 -21.65
N LEU A 87 1.81 4.14 -21.82
CA LEU A 87 3.13 4.15 -21.18
C LEU A 87 3.91 5.40 -21.61
N ILE A 88 4.43 6.14 -20.63
CA ILE A 88 5.33 7.28 -20.83
C ILE A 88 6.78 6.79 -20.79
N ASN A 89 7.20 6.26 -19.63
CA ASN A 89 8.53 5.68 -19.47
C ASN A 89 8.60 4.72 -18.27
N ARG A 90 9.78 4.11 -18.10
CA ARG A 90 10.14 3.26 -16.95
C ARG A 90 11.49 3.69 -16.38
N GLN A 91 11.68 3.48 -15.08
CA GLN A 91 12.96 3.67 -14.41
C GLN A 91 13.28 2.46 -13.52
N PRO A 92 14.57 2.07 -13.40
CA PRO A 92 14.97 1.04 -12.45
C PRO A 92 14.84 1.54 -11.01
N THR A 93 14.35 0.69 -10.11
CA THR A 93 14.10 1.07 -8.71
C THR A 93 15.34 1.04 -7.84
N ARG A 94 16.49 0.58 -8.36
CA ARG A 94 17.74 0.33 -7.62
C ARG A 94 17.59 -0.63 -6.43
N GLY A 95 16.55 -1.44 -6.45
CA GLY A 95 16.28 -2.51 -5.50
C GLY A 95 15.42 -3.57 -6.17
N ASN A 96 15.05 -4.61 -5.43
CA ASN A 96 14.27 -5.73 -5.93
C ASN A 96 12.93 -5.86 -5.22
N GLU A 97 11.97 -6.47 -5.91
CA GLU A 97 10.61 -6.67 -5.41
C GLU A 97 9.97 -5.33 -4.97
N ALA A 98 9.92 -4.36 -5.89
CA ALA A 98 9.28 -3.06 -5.66
C ALA A 98 7.78 -3.22 -5.35
N CYS A 99 7.41 -3.07 -4.09
CA CYS A 99 6.12 -3.54 -3.56
C CYS A 99 5.18 -2.40 -3.16
N HIS A 100 5.67 -1.17 -3.03
CA HIS A 100 4.86 -0.01 -2.65
C HIS A 100 5.46 1.29 -3.20
N ALA A 101 4.60 2.24 -3.51
CA ALA A 101 5.01 3.59 -3.89
C ALA A 101 4.00 4.65 -3.40
N SER A 102 4.46 5.89 -3.26
CA SER A 102 3.64 7.06 -2.93
C SER A 102 4.23 8.33 -3.54
N LEU A 103 3.38 9.35 -3.77
CA LEU A 103 3.85 10.68 -4.16
C LEU A 103 4.39 11.42 -2.95
N SER A 104 5.37 12.30 -3.14
CA SER A 104 5.65 13.37 -2.17
C SER A 104 4.43 14.29 -2.01
N THR A 105 4.34 15.00 -0.89
CA THR A 105 3.22 15.92 -0.59
C THR A 105 3.03 17.01 -1.65
N ASP A 106 4.12 17.48 -2.27
CA ASP A 106 4.10 18.45 -3.37
C ASP A 106 3.94 17.81 -4.77
N GLY A 107 3.88 16.49 -4.85
CA GLY A 107 3.75 15.71 -6.08
C GLY A 107 4.92 15.85 -7.05
N LYS A 108 6.09 16.30 -6.58
CA LYS A 108 7.30 16.40 -7.41
C LYS A 108 8.13 15.12 -7.45
N PHE A 109 7.93 14.21 -6.50
CA PHE A 109 8.67 12.97 -6.42
C PHE A 109 7.74 11.78 -6.28
N LEU A 110 8.14 10.67 -6.89
CA LEU A 110 7.60 9.35 -6.61
C LEU A 110 8.60 8.62 -5.71
N LEU A 111 8.12 8.14 -4.56
CA LEU A 111 8.86 7.40 -3.56
C LEU A 111 8.53 5.92 -3.72
N VAL A 112 9.54 5.05 -3.76
CA VAL A 112 9.37 3.60 -4.00
C VAL A 112 10.05 2.81 -2.90
N ALA A 113 9.32 1.90 -2.26
CA ALA A 113 9.86 0.91 -1.33
C ALA A 113 10.16 -0.40 -2.08
N ASN A 114 11.35 -0.95 -1.86
CA ASN A 114 11.73 -2.26 -2.41
C ASN A 114 11.88 -3.28 -1.28
N TYR A 115 11.19 -4.42 -1.42
CA TYR A 115 11.12 -5.43 -0.38
C TYR A 115 12.40 -6.26 -0.24
N ASN A 116 13.15 -6.47 -1.33
CA ASN A 116 14.44 -7.19 -1.34
C ASN A 116 14.39 -8.59 -0.68
N GLY A 117 13.30 -9.35 -0.87
CA GLY A 117 13.04 -10.62 -0.19
C GLY A 117 14.08 -11.70 -0.45
N ALA A 118 14.46 -11.90 -1.71
CA ALA A 118 15.47 -12.87 -2.12
C ALA A 118 16.62 -12.22 -2.90
N ASN A 119 17.15 -11.10 -2.41
CA ASN A 119 18.15 -10.32 -3.14
C ASN A 119 19.56 -10.94 -3.06
N PRO A 120 20.19 -11.34 -4.18
CA PRO A 120 21.55 -11.86 -4.20
C PRO A 120 22.57 -10.82 -3.71
N GLU A 121 23.66 -11.30 -3.10
CA GLU A 121 24.76 -10.43 -2.68
C GLU A 121 25.34 -9.64 -3.87
N GLY A 122 25.58 -8.35 -3.66
CA GLY A 122 26.13 -7.44 -4.68
C GLY A 122 25.11 -6.91 -5.71
N TRP A 123 23.84 -7.30 -5.60
CA TRP A 123 22.75 -6.68 -6.38
C TRP A 123 22.29 -5.37 -5.71
N PRO A 124 21.71 -4.43 -6.47
CA PRO A 124 21.08 -3.24 -5.90
C PRO A 124 20.06 -3.62 -4.81
N ASP A 125 20.13 -2.95 -3.66
CA ASP A 125 19.36 -3.29 -2.46
C ASP A 125 18.80 -2.04 -1.76
N ALA A 126 18.49 -0.99 -2.53
CA ALA A 126 17.84 0.19 -1.99
C ALA A 126 16.52 -0.21 -1.32
N ALA A 127 16.33 0.15 -0.05
CA ALA A 127 15.08 0.02 0.67
C ALA A 127 14.07 1.08 0.21
N LEU A 128 14.56 2.31 -0.05
CA LEU A 128 13.79 3.44 -0.57
C LEU A 128 14.53 4.09 -1.73
N SER A 129 13.79 4.44 -2.79
CA SER A 129 14.29 5.21 -3.95
C SER A 129 13.36 6.39 -4.28
N VAL A 130 13.93 7.50 -4.75
CA VAL A 130 13.24 8.77 -5.04
C VAL A 130 13.40 9.13 -6.50
N PHE A 131 12.29 9.30 -7.22
CA PHE A 131 12.24 9.62 -8.64
C PHE A 131 11.62 11.00 -8.84
N PRO A 132 12.30 11.95 -9.50
CA PRO A 132 11.68 13.23 -9.84
C PRO A 132 10.62 13.02 -10.93
N ILE A 133 9.51 13.72 -10.79
CA ILE A 133 8.40 13.72 -11.74
C ILE A 133 8.51 15.00 -12.58
N ALA A 134 8.68 14.84 -13.89
CA ALA A 134 8.71 15.96 -14.83
C ALA A 134 7.31 16.55 -15.04
N SER A 135 7.23 17.73 -15.68
CA SER A 135 5.95 18.42 -15.94
C SER A 135 4.97 17.59 -16.77
N ASP A 136 5.46 16.69 -17.61
CA ASP A 136 4.65 15.78 -18.42
C ASP A 136 4.25 14.50 -17.67
N GLY A 137 4.67 14.32 -16.42
CA GLY A 137 4.45 13.14 -15.59
C GLY A 137 5.44 11.99 -15.85
N SER A 138 6.45 12.18 -16.70
CA SER A 138 7.53 11.19 -16.86
C SER A 138 8.43 11.14 -15.63
N LEU A 139 9.02 9.98 -15.37
CA LEU A 139 9.95 9.77 -14.25
C LEU A 139 11.40 10.02 -14.71
N GLY A 140 12.13 10.90 -14.03
CA GLY A 140 13.59 10.97 -14.16
C GLY A 140 14.27 9.80 -13.46
N ALA A 141 15.56 9.59 -13.72
CA ALA A 141 16.35 8.59 -12.99
C ALA A 141 16.36 8.89 -11.48
N ALA A 142 16.50 7.85 -10.65
CA ALA A 142 16.50 8.03 -9.19
C ALA A 142 17.57 9.05 -8.74
N VAL A 143 17.14 10.09 -8.05
CA VAL A 143 18.02 11.17 -7.53
C VAL A 143 18.56 10.84 -6.15
N ALA A 144 17.85 10.01 -5.39
CA ALA A 144 18.30 9.48 -4.12
C ALA A 144 17.84 8.02 -3.95
N SER A 145 18.61 7.26 -3.18
CA SER A 145 18.25 5.92 -2.74
C SER A 145 19.00 5.59 -1.45
N VAL A 146 18.36 4.87 -0.54
CA VAL A 146 18.93 4.48 0.75
C VAL A 146 18.74 2.99 0.97
N ARG A 147 19.76 2.35 1.56
CA ARG A 147 19.73 0.95 1.98
C ARG A 147 19.38 0.88 3.47
N HIS A 148 18.53 -0.06 3.85
CA HIS A 148 18.35 -0.45 5.24
C HIS A 148 19.18 -1.68 5.58
N THR A 149 19.62 -1.79 6.83
CA THR A 149 20.40 -2.92 7.34
C THR A 149 19.90 -3.32 8.72
N GLY A 150 19.94 -4.61 9.02
CA GLY A 150 19.51 -5.16 10.30
C GLY A 150 18.70 -6.44 10.08
N SER A 151 18.17 -6.96 11.18
CA SER A 151 17.36 -8.17 11.21
C SER A 151 16.42 -8.12 12.41
N GLY A 152 15.40 -8.97 12.40
CA GLY A 152 14.45 -9.20 13.48
C GLY A 152 14.47 -10.66 13.94
N PRO A 153 13.65 -11.03 14.94
CA PRO A 153 13.69 -12.36 15.55
C PRO A 153 13.09 -13.47 14.67
N ASN A 154 12.28 -13.16 13.66
CA ASN A 154 11.70 -14.19 12.80
C ASN A 154 12.74 -14.74 11.80
N ALA A 155 13.27 -15.94 12.09
CA ALA A 155 14.33 -16.58 11.31
C ALA A 155 13.97 -16.88 9.83
N ALA A 156 12.68 -16.86 9.47
CA ALA A 156 12.23 -17.11 8.10
C ALA A 156 11.96 -15.82 7.31
N ARG A 157 11.64 -14.71 7.99
CA ARG A 157 11.09 -13.49 7.36
C ARG A 157 11.80 -12.20 7.74
N GLN A 158 12.74 -12.23 8.69
CA GLN A 158 13.44 -11.06 9.22
C GLN A 158 14.95 -11.30 9.31
N THR A 159 15.51 -12.08 8.40
CA THR A 159 16.98 -12.30 8.33
C THR A 159 17.73 -11.08 7.77
N THR A 160 17.03 -10.18 7.10
CA THR A 160 17.51 -8.90 6.58
C THR A 160 16.38 -7.86 6.60
N ALA A 161 16.68 -6.62 6.23
CA ALA A 161 15.71 -5.54 6.06
C ALA A 161 14.79 -5.77 4.84
N HIS A 162 13.52 -5.42 5.01
CA HIS A 162 12.44 -5.59 4.02
C HIS A 162 11.48 -4.39 4.08
N ALA A 163 11.83 -3.29 3.40
CA ALA A 163 10.96 -2.13 3.27
C ALA A 163 9.69 -2.51 2.49
N HIS A 164 8.52 -2.31 3.11
CA HIS A 164 7.25 -2.73 2.54
C HIS A 164 6.31 -1.55 2.23
N CYS A 165 6.49 -0.40 2.87
CA CYS A 165 5.63 0.76 2.64
C CYS A 165 6.44 2.05 2.80
N VAL A 166 6.16 3.04 1.96
CA VAL A 166 6.68 4.40 2.08
C VAL A 166 5.52 5.38 1.99
N VAL A 167 5.41 6.27 2.98
CA VAL A 167 4.35 7.28 3.05
C VAL A 167 4.93 8.59 3.55
N PRO A 168 4.70 9.73 2.87
CA PRO A 168 5.03 11.03 3.42
C PRO A 168 4.10 11.40 4.57
N ALA A 169 4.63 12.10 5.57
CA ALA A 169 3.79 12.80 6.54
C ALA A 169 2.95 13.87 5.82
N PRO A 170 1.66 14.07 6.15
CA PRO A 170 0.79 15.03 5.45
C PRO A 170 1.31 16.47 5.44
N ALA A 171 2.05 16.86 6.47
CA ALA A 171 2.69 18.17 6.58
C ALA A 171 4.21 18.04 6.54
N GLY A 172 4.82 18.82 5.64
CA GLY A 172 6.27 18.99 5.57
C GLY A 172 6.96 18.00 4.65
N ASP A 173 8.21 17.71 5.01
CA ASP A 173 9.20 17.04 4.19
C ASP A 173 9.63 15.68 4.79
N ILE A 174 8.91 15.18 5.79
CA ILE A 174 9.24 13.88 6.40
C ILE A 174 8.55 12.75 5.66
N VAL A 175 9.30 11.68 5.39
CA VAL A 175 8.80 10.43 4.83
C VAL A 175 9.12 9.27 5.77
N TYR A 176 8.17 8.36 5.91
CA TYR A 176 8.31 7.17 6.75
C TYR A 176 8.34 5.92 5.89
N VAL A 177 9.27 5.03 6.19
CA VAL A 177 9.40 3.71 5.57
C VAL A 177 9.12 2.64 6.62
N ALA A 178 8.07 1.85 6.42
CA ALA A 178 7.81 0.66 7.22
C ALA A 178 8.71 -0.48 6.73
N ASP A 179 9.56 -0.98 7.61
CA ASP A 179 10.49 -2.06 7.32
C ASP A 179 10.16 -3.30 8.16
N LEU A 180 9.59 -4.28 7.48
CA LEU A 180 9.17 -5.56 8.05
C LEU A 180 10.34 -6.31 8.67
N GLY A 181 11.51 -6.24 8.03
CA GLY A 181 12.68 -7.03 8.36
C GLY A 181 13.38 -6.61 9.65
N ILE A 182 13.22 -5.35 10.06
CA ILE A 182 13.94 -4.77 11.21
C ILE A 182 13.02 -4.24 12.32
N ASP A 183 11.71 -4.45 12.20
CA ASP A 183 10.68 -3.99 13.16
C ASP A 183 10.68 -2.47 13.39
N ARG A 184 10.79 -1.67 12.31
CA ARG A 184 10.87 -0.19 12.43
C ARG A 184 10.05 0.56 11.39
N LEU A 185 9.58 1.74 11.80
CA LEU A 185 9.39 2.88 10.91
C LEU A 185 10.67 3.70 10.89
N VAL A 186 11.27 3.85 9.72
CA VAL A 186 12.48 4.64 9.51
C VAL A 186 12.10 5.98 8.87
N ALA A 187 12.55 7.08 9.45
CA ALA A 187 12.21 8.43 9.01
C ALA A 187 13.34 9.07 8.21
N TYR A 188 12.97 9.76 7.13
CA TYR A 188 13.87 10.60 6.35
C TYR A 188 13.25 11.97 6.12
N ARG A 189 14.08 13.00 6.11
CA ARG A 189 13.75 14.29 5.51
C ARG A 189 14.02 14.23 4.01
N LEU A 190 13.03 14.60 3.21
CA LEU A 190 13.06 14.73 1.76
C LEU A 190 13.38 16.18 1.38
N GLY A 191 14.60 16.41 0.89
CA GLY A 191 15.01 17.72 0.39
C GLY A 191 14.21 18.16 -0.83
N ALA A 192 14.18 19.47 -1.09
CA ALA A 192 13.51 20.03 -2.26
C ALA A 192 14.10 19.55 -3.61
N ASP A 193 15.32 19.02 -3.59
CA ASP A 193 16.04 18.38 -4.71
C ASP A 193 15.84 16.86 -4.77
N GLY A 194 15.07 16.29 -3.83
CA GLY A 194 14.81 14.85 -3.71
C GLY A 194 15.87 14.10 -2.90
N SER A 195 16.84 14.79 -2.29
CA SER A 195 17.80 14.18 -1.37
C SER A 195 17.11 13.59 -0.14
N LEU A 196 17.67 12.52 0.43
CA LEU A 196 17.16 11.88 1.65
C LEU A 196 18.17 12.08 2.79
N SER A 197 17.74 12.71 3.87
CA SER A 197 18.54 12.85 5.11
C SER A 197 17.88 12.03 6.22
N PRO A 198 18.58 11.08 6.87
CA PRO A 198 18.01 10.30 7.97
C PRO A 198 17.57 11.17 9.15
N GLU A 199 16.42 10.85 9.74
CA GLU A 199 15.84 11.57 10.89
C GLU A 199 15.60 10.61 12.07
N PRO A 200 16.66 10.04 12.67
CA PRO A 200 16.53 8.97 13.66
C PRO A 200 15.77 9.36 14.93
N SER A 201 15.68 10.66 15.26
CA SER A 201 14.82 11.15 16.35
C SER A 201 13.33 10.96 16.10
N ARG A 202 12.94 10.65 14.85
CA ARG A 202 11.57 10.38 14.40
C ARG A 202 11.37 8.91 14.03
N ASP A 203 12.40 8.06 14.12
CA ASP A 203 12.23 6.62 13.97
C ASP A 203 11.31 6.07 15.06
N PHE A 204 10.62 4.97 14.74
CA PHE A 204 9.80 4.25 15.71
C PHE A 204 10.10 2.76 15.65
N THR A 205 10.59 2.22 16.76
CA THR A 205 10.87 0.78 16.88
C THR A 205 9.67 0.07 17.48
N LEU A 206 9.19 -0.95 16.77
CA LEU A 206 8.10 -1.79 17.23
C LEU A 206 8.63 -2.92 18.14
N PRO A 207 7.76 -3.52 18.98
CA PRO A 207 8.07 -4.78 19.64
C PRO A 207 8.65 -5.83 18.67
N PRO A 208 9.69 -6.60 19.08
CA PRO A 208 10.36 -7.54 18.20
C PRO A 208 9.42 -8.59 17.59
N GLY A 209 9.55 -8.80 16.28
CA GLY A 209 8.83 -9.82 15.52
C GLY A 209 7.50 -9.38 14.94
N LEU A 210 7.07 -8.13 15.15
CA LEU A 210 5.81 -7.62 14.59
C LEU A 210 5.84 -7.59 13.06
N GLY A 211 6.92 -7.07 12.47
CA GLY A 211 7.08 -6.89 11.04
C GLY A 211 6.09 -5.88 10.46
N PRO A 212 6.31 -4.56 10.63
CA PRO A 212 5.41 -3.55 10.10
C PRO A 212 5.31 -3.63 8.57
N ARG A 213 4.09 -3.56 8.04
CA ARG A 213 3.80 -3.78 6.62
C ARG A 213 3.36 -2.49 5.94
N HIS A 214 2.13 -2.05 6.19
CA HIS A 214 1.55 -0.83 5.61
C HIS A 214 1.12 0.13 6.73
N LEU A 215 1.08 1.43 6.42
CA LEU A 215 0.60 2.45 7.35
C LEU A 215 -0.25 3.50 6.63
N VAL A 216 -1.08 4.19 7.40
CA VAL A 216 -1.87 5.36 6.97
C VAL A 216 -1.77 6.46 8.04
N PHE A 217 -1.79 7.71 7.59
CA PHE A 217 -1.88 8.87 8.47
C PHE A 217 -3.34 9.28 8.68
N SER A 218 -3.64 9.85 9.84
CA SER A 218 -4.81 10.71 9.98
C SER A 218 -4.70 11.94 9.07
N ALA A 219 -5.83 12.49 8.64
CA ALA A 219 -5.86 13.60 7.68
C ALA A 219 -5.10 14.85 8.17
N ASP A 220 -5.10 15.09 9.49
CA ASP A 220 -4.38 16.18 10.15
C ASP A 220 -2.89 15.85 10.43
N GLY A 221 -2.45 14.63 10.14
CA GLY A 221 -1.09 14.15 10.39
C GLY A 221 -0.75 13.89 11.86
N SER A 222 -1.73 13.95 12.78
CA SER A 222 -1.49 13.78 14.23
C SER A 222 -1.38 12.32 14.68
N ALA A 223 -1.75 11.37 13.83
CA ALA A 223 -1.66 9.94 14.12
C ALA A 223 -1.21 9.12 12.92
N ILE A 224 -0.53 8.00 13.21
CA ILE A 224 -0.20 6.93 12.28
C ILE A 224 -0.91 5.67 12.76
N PHE A 225 -1.58 4.98 11.84
CA PHE A 225 -2.10 3.63 12.05
C PHE A 225 -1.33 2.67 11.17
N MET A 226 -0.76 1.64 11.78
CA MET A 226 0.16 0.73 11.11
C MET A 226 -0.25 -0.70 11.35
N VAL A 227 -0.23 -1.51 10.30
CA VAL A 227 -0.50 -2.94 10.39
C VAL A 227 0.81 -3.74 10.33
N SER A 228 0.92 -4.73 11.20
CA SER A 228 2.07 -5.64 11.31
C SER A 228 1.70 -7.03 10.77
N GLU A 229 2.56 -7.60 9.93
CA GLU A 229 2.27 -8.83 9.17
C GLU A 229 2.54 -10.10 9.97
N LEU A 230 3.66 -10.15 10.68
CA LEU A 230 4.23 -11.41 11.20
C LEU A 230 3.61 -11.79 12.55
N ILE A 231 3.46 -10.81 13.43
CA ILE A 231 2.54 -10.89 14.57
C ILE A 231 1.34 -9.99 14.21
N PRO A 232 0.15 -10.57 13.96
CA PRO A 232 -1.00 -9.85 13.45
C PRO A 232 -1.50 -8.77 14.41
N THR A 233 -1.12 -7.52 14.15
CA THR A 233 -1.37 -6.40 15.07
C THR A 233 -1.59 -5.10 14.31
N VAL A 234 -2.53 -4.28 14.77
CA VAL A 234 -2.64 -2.87 14.37
C VAL A 234 -2.13 -2.00 15.51
N VAL A 235 -1.21 -1.09 15.21
CA VAL A 235 -0.61 -0.16 16.17
C VAL A 235 -1.09 1.25 15.87
N SER A 236 -1.57 1.95 16.90
CA SER A 236 -1.94 3.36 16.88
C SER A 236 -0.82 4.19 17.50
N VAL A 237 -0.32 5.18 16.75
CA VAL A 237 0.85 5.99 17.13
C VAL A 237 0.50 7.47 17.00
N ALA A 238 0.74 8.23 18.06
CA ALA A 238 0.67 9.69 18.05
C ALA A 238 1.88 10.29 17.36
N VAL A 239 1.66 11.38 16.64
CA VAL A 239 2.71 12.26 16.11
C VAL A 239 2.65 13.57 16.87
N ASP A 240 3.74 13.92 17.57
CA ASP A 240 3.86 15.23 18.19
C ASP A 240 3.98 16.32 17.10
N PRO A 241 3.08 17.31 17.03
CA PRO A 241 3.06 18.26 15.92
C PRO A 241 4.24 19.24 15.94
N ALA A 242 4.90 19.44 17.09
CA ALA A 242 6.02 20.37 17.21
C ALA A 242 7.36 19.70 16.86
N THR A 243 7.55 18.45 17.25
CA THR A 243 8.82 17.73 17.19
C THR A 243 8.81 16.59 16.18
N GLY A 244 7.64 16.06 15.83
CA GLY A 244 7.45 14.83 15.06
C GLY A 244 7.79 13.55 15.81
N ALA A 245 7.96 13.62 17.12
CA ALA A 245 8.20 12.44 17.95
C ALA A 245 7.00 11.49 17.88
N LEU A 246 7.30 10.18 17.77
CA LEU A 246 6.29 9.14 17.64
C LEU A 246 6.07 8.44 18.99
N THR A 247 4.81 8.37 19.45
CA THR A 247 4.45 7.71 20.72
C THR A 247 3.34 6.70 20.50
N GLN A 248 3.55 5.43 20.87
CA GLN A 248 2.47 4.44 20.80
C GLN A 248 1.32 4.83 21.73
N ARG A 249 0.10 4.88 21.20
CA ARG A 249 -1.15 5.08 21.96
C ARG A 249 -1.83 3.77 22.30
N ASP A 250 -1.91 2.87 21.31
CA ASP A 250 -2.56 1.59 21.49
C ASP A 250 -1.99 0.52 20.55
N SER A 251 -2.27 -0.74 20.87
CA SER A 251 -1.93 -1.89 20.04
C SER A 251 -3.05 -2.93 20.13
N PHE A 252 -3.63 -3.27 18.99
CA PHE A 252 -4.68 -4.26 18.86
C PHE A 252 -4.13 -5.53 18.20
N THR A 253 -3.94 -6.59 18.98
CA THR A 253 -3.61 -7.92 18.44
C THR A 253 -4.85 -8.55 17.83
N ILE A 254 -4.75 -8.90 16.54
CA ILE A 254 -5.86 -9.43 15.77
C ILE A 254 -6.05 -10.91 16.15
N PRO A 255 -7.21 -11.29 16.72
CA PRO A 255 -7.41 -12.66 17.14
C PRO A 255 -7.59 -13.60 15.95
N SER A 256 -7.08 -14.82 16.07
CA SER A 256 -7.52 -15.93 15.24
C SER A 256 -8.86 -16.45 15.77
N LEU A 257 -9.84 -16.65 14.88
CA LEU A 257 -11.18 -17.10 15.28
C LEU A 257 -11.27 -18.62 15.46
N ASP A 258 -10.44 -19.37 14.73
CA ASP A 258 -10.44 -20.83 14.64
C ASP A 258 -9.07 -21.44 14.95
N GLY A 259 -8.12 -20.63 15.43
CA GLY A 259 -6.73 -21.04 15.64
C GLY A 259 -5.91 -21.09 14.35
N GLY A 260 -6.48 -20.73 13.20
CA GLY A 260 -5.80 -20.59 11.93
C GLY A 260 -4.87 -19.38 11.85
N ILE A 261 -4.09 -19.31 10.77
CA ILE A 261 -3.16 -18.20 10.51
C ILE A 261 -3.97 -16.97 10.11
N VAL A 262 -3.63 -15.84 10.73
CA VAL A 262 -4.06 -14.50 10.32
C VAL A 262 -2.83 -13.80 9.78
N GLN A 263 -2.90 -13.23 8.58
CA GLN A 263 -1.77 -12.49 8.03
C GLN A 263 -2.24 -11.17 7.42
N PRO A 264 -2.11 -10.05 8.15
CA PRO A 264 -2.60 -8.77 7.66
C PRO A 264 -1.93 -8.29 6.37
N SER A 265 -2.64 -7.47 5.61
CA SER A 265 -2.22 -6.95 4.31
C SER A 265 -2.38 -5.42 4.21
N GLY A 266 -3.32 -4.94 3.41
CA GLY A 266 -3.65 -3.52 3.27
C GLY A 266 -4.41 -2.99 4.48
N ILE A 267 -4.19 -1.70 4.78
CA ILE A 267 -4.91 -0.93 5.80
C ILE A 267 -5.38 0.37 5.16
N VAL A 268 -6.64 0.76 5.40
CA VAL A 268 -7.21 2.03 4.94
C VAL A 268 -7.98 2.71 6.07
N LEU A 269 -7.95 4.03 6.09
CA LEU A 269 -8.64 4.89 7.06
C LEU A 269 -9.82 5.59 6.38
N SER A 270 -10.98 5.60 7.04
CA SER A 270 -12.14 6.36 6.57
C SER A 270 -11.84 7.86 6.56
N ALA A 271 -12.47 8.61 5.64
CA ALA A 271 -12.19 10.05 5.48
C ALA A 271 -12.48 10.89 6.73
N ASP A 272 -13.39 10.44 7.59
CA ASP A 272 -13.69 11.05 8.89
C ASP A 272 -12.71 10.68 10.01
N GLY A 273 -11.74 9.79 9.73
CA GLY A 273 -10.71 9.36 10.68
C GLY A 273 -11.19 8.36 11.73
N ARG A 274 -12.44 7.88 11.66
CA ARG A 274 -13.06 7.11 12.74
C ARG A 274 -12.91 5.60 12.63
N HIS A 275 -12.67 5.09 11.42
CA HIS A 275 -12.67 3.65 11.17
C HIS A 275 -11.48 3.21 10.30
N LEU A 276 -10.84 2.12 10.71
CA LEU A 276 -9.82 1.42 9.93
C LEU A 276 -10.40 0.12 9.36
N PHE A 277 -10.01 -0.20 8.13
CA PHE A 277 -10.28 -1.50 7.52
C PHE A 277 -8.97 -2.16 7.13
N VAL A 278 -8.83 -3.44 7.49
CA VAL A 278 -7.60 -4.22 7.30
C VAL A 278 -7.94 -5.53 6.58
N GLY A 279 -7.25 -5.81 5.47
CA GLY A 279 -7.32 -7.12 4.81
C GLY A 279 -6.54 -8.17 5.61
N LEU A 280 -7.14 -9.34 5.79
CA LEU A 280 -6.53 -10.47 6.48
C LEU A 280 -6.40 -11.65 5.52
N ARG A 281 -5.17 -11.94 5.10
CA ARG A 281 -4.86 -13.10 4.25
C ARG A 281 -4.90 -14.39 5.05
N VAL A 282 -4.97 -15.51 4.32
CA VAL A 282 -5.12 -16.88 4.82
C VAL A 282 -6.48 -17.15 5.44
N CYS A 283 -6.93 -16.35 6.40
CA CYS A 283 -8.31 -16.40 6.92
C CYS A 283 -9.34 -15.70 6.01
N ASN A 284 -8.87 -14.91 5.04
CA ASN A 284 -9.68 -14.30 3.96
C ASN A 284 -10.78 -13.35 4.43
N ASP A 285 -10.50 -12.63 5.52
CA ASP A 285 -11.43 -11.67 6.14
C ASP A 285 -11.01 -10.22 5.91
N ILE A 286 -11.94 -9.31 6.19
CA ILE A 286 -11.71 -7.89 6.41
C ILE A 286 -12.03 -7.62 7.88
N LEU A 287 -11.08 -7.03 8.60
CA LEU A 287 -11.25 -6.51 9.95
C LEU A 287 -11.64 -5.04 9.88
N ALA A 288 -12.63 -4.64 10.66
CA ALA A 288 -12.96 -3.23 10.91
C ALA A 288 -12.68 -2.87 12.37
N LEU A 289 -11.97 -1.75 12.57
CA LEU A 289 -11.67 -1.19 13.88
C LEU A 289 -12.20 0.24 13.96
N GLY A 290 -12.92 0.55 15.03
CA GLY A 290 -13.22 1.92 15.43
C GLY A 290 -12.04 2.54 16.19
N ILE A 291 -11.87 3.84 16.03
CA ILE A 291 -10.84 4.65 16.70
C ILE A 291 -11.52 5.57 17.71
N ASP A 292 -11.01 5.58 18.94
CA ASP A 292 -11.32 6.63 19.91
C ASP A 292 -10.40 7.84 19.69
N ASP A 293 -10.94 8.96 19.23
CA ASP A 293 -10.16 10.14 18.83
C ASP A 293 -9.29 10.70 19.97
N ALA A 294 -9.78 10.64 21.21
CA ALA A 294 -9.11 11.23 22.36
C ALA A 294 -7.90 10.41 22.81
N THR A 295 -8.04 9.09 22.82
CA THR A 295 -7.04 8.17 23.36
C THR A 295 -6.22 7.46 22.30
N GLY A 296 -6.70 7.42 21.04
CA GLY A 296 -6.17 6.60 19.97
C GLY A 296 -6.44 5.10 20.13
N LYS A 297 -7.32 4.71 21.06
CA LYS A 297 -7.67 3.32 21.33
C LYS A 297 -8.39 2.70 20.13
N LEU A 298 -8.01 1.47 19.80
CA LEU A 298 -8.57 0.68 18.73
C LEU A 298 -9.56 -0.35 19.29
N THR A 299 -10.75 -0.45 18.70
CA THR A 299 -11.76 -1.44 19.11
C THR A 299 -12.35 -2.10 17.88
N GLN A 300 -12.38 -3.44 17.85
CA GLN A 300 -13.02 -4.17 16.75
C GLN A 300 -14.52 -3.87 16.70
N THR A 301 -14.97 -3.29 15.59
CA THR A 301 -16.37 -2.99 15.29
C THR A 301 -16.99 -4.04 14.38
N GLY A 302 -16.18 -4.74 13.59
CA GLY A 302 -16.66 -5.79 12.70
C GLY A 302 -15.54 -6.68 12.17
N ARG A 303 -15.94 -7.85 11.68
CA ARG A 303 -15.10 -8.75 10.89
C ARG A 303 -16.00 -9.51 9.92
N ARG A 304 -15.62 -9.55 8.65
CA ARG A 304 -16.45 -10.11 7.58
C ARG A 304 -15.59 -10.79 6.52
N PRO A 305 -16.08 -11.87 5.88
CA PRO A 305 -15.39 -12.44 4.72
C PRO A 305 -15.15 -11.41 3.62
N SER A 306 -13.96 -11.44 3.02
CA SER A 306 -13.55 -10.53 1.95
C SER A 306 -14.26 -10.73 0.61
N GLY A 307 -15.07 -11.79 0.50
CA GLY A 307 -15.73 -12.19 -0.74
C GLY A 307 -14.81 -12.86 -1.76
N GLY A 308 -13.61 -13.26 -1.35
CA GLY A 308 -12.62 -13.97 -2.15
C GLY A 308 -11.49 -14.54 -1.28
N THR A 309 -10.34 -14.82 -1.90
CA THR A 309 -9.15 -15.39 -1.24
C THR A 309 -7.97 -14.42 -1.32
N THR A 310 -7.24 -14.29 -0.22
CA THR A 310 -6.05 -13.42 -0.09
C THR A 310 -6.40 -11.96 -0.41
N PRO A 311 -7.21 -11.27 0.44
CA PRO A 311 -7.48 -9.84 0.29
C PRO A 311 -6.16 -9.08 0.45
N ARG A 312 -5.56 -8.64 -0.65
CA ARG A 312 -4.20 -8.08 -0.67
C ARG A 312 -4.17 -6.57 -0.51
N ASP A 313 -5.15 -5.89 -1.07
CA ASP A 313 -5.28 -4.44 -1.00
C ASP A 313 -6.76 -4.04 -0.92
N LEU A 314 -7.01 -2.87 -0.35
CA LEU A 314 -8.33 -2.29 -0.20
C LEU A 314 -8.27 -0.82 -0.57
N ALA A 315 -9.34 -0.27 -1.13
CA ALA A 315 -9.45 1.15 -1.37
C ALA A 315 -10.88 1.64 -1.17
N PHE A 316 -11.01 2.79 -0.52
CA PHE A 316 -12.27 3.52 -0.52
C PHE A 316 -12.52 4.12 -1.91
N SER A 317 -13.78 4.13 -2.28
CA SER A 317 -14.29 5.05 -3.29
C SER A 317 -14.10 6.52 -2.89
N PRO A 318 -14.07 7.48 -3.83
CA PRO A 318 -13.87 8.88 -3.51
C PRO A 318 -14.88 9.47 -2.50
N SER A 319 -16.13 8.98 -2.51
CA SER A 319 -17.13 9.39 -1.52
C SER A 319 -16.99 8.72 -0.15
N GLY A 320 -16.17 7.67 -0.05
CA GLY A 320 -16.08 6.82 1.13
C GLY A 320 -17.21 5.79 1.27
N ARG A 321 -18.31 5.90 0.49
CA ARG A 321 -19.50 5.03 0.61
C ARG A 321 -19.23 3.57 0.35
N HIS A 322 -18.21 3.29 -0.46
CA HIS A 322 -17.84 1.94 -0.87
C HIS A 322 -16.39 1.63 -0.54
N LEU A 323 -16.15 0.37 -0.17
CA LEU A 323 -14.84 -0.24 -0.03
C LEU A 323 -14.67 -1.33 -1.08
N VAL A 324 -13.61 -1.23 -1.89
CA VAL A 324 -13.26 -2.22 -2.91
C VAL A 324 -12.07 -3.04 -2.45
N VAL A 325 -12.14 -4.35 -2.58
CA VAL A 325 -11.13 -5.30 -2.09
C VAL A 325 -10.56 -6.10 -3.25
N ALA A 326 -9.25 -6.11 -3.39
CA ALA A 326 -8.52 -6.93 -4.35
C ALA A 326 -8.22 -8.31 -3.73
N ASN A 327 -8.93 -9.34 -4.17
CA ASN A 327 -8.77 -10.72 -3.70
C ASN A 327 -7.87 -11.50 -4.66
N GLN A 328 -6.58 -11.55 -4.31
CA GLN A 328 -5.48 -12.00 -5.16
C GLN A 328 -5.72 -13.42 -5.71
N ASP A 329 -5.90 -14.41 -4.85
CA ASP A 329 -5.86 -15.83 -5.27
C ASP A 329 -7.22 -16.35 -5.78
N SER A 330 -8.25 -15.50 -5.78
CA SER A 330 -9.59 -15.80 -6.32
C SER A 330 -9.94 -14.99 -7.57
N ASP A 331 -8.96 -14.30 -8.15
CA ASP A 331 -9.10 -13.53 -9.39
C ASP A 331 -10.32 -12.59 -9.42
N ARG A 332 -10.50 -11.77 -8.38
CA ARG A 332 -11.64 -10.84 -8.33
C ARG A 332 -11.42 -9.61 -7.47
N LEU A 333 -12.16 -8.55 -7.82
CA LEU A 333 -12.49 -7.46 -6.91
C LEU A 333 -13.84 -7.72 -6.26
N THR A 334 -13.99 -7.34 -4.99
CA THR A 334 -15.28 -7.33 -4.28
C THR A 334 -15.61 -5.92 -3.82
N VAL A 335 -16.85 -5.49 -4.01
CA VAL A 335 -17.33 -4.16 -3.58
C VAL A 335 -18.30 -4.32 -2.40
N PHE A 336 -18.10 -3.53 -1.35
CA PHE A 336 -18.97 -3.45 -0.18
C PHE A 336 -19.48 -2.02 0.00
N ALA A 337 -20.70 -1.86 0.50
CA ALA A 337 -21.12 -0.59 1.10
C ALA A 337 -20.54 -0.47 2.51
N VAL A 338 -20.19 0.75 2.90
CA VAL A 338 -19.66 1.10 4.21
C VAL A 338 -20.73 1.82 5.02
N ASP A 339 -21.06 1.28 6.19
CA ASP A 339 -21.82 2.01 7.19
C ASP A 339 -20.86 2.84 8.05
N HIS A 340 -20.78 4.14 7.76
CA HIS A 340 -19.89 5.06 8.49
C HIS A 340 -20.31 5.30 9.95
N ALA A 341 -21.58 5.06 10.31
CA ALA A 341 -22.02 5.24 11.69
C ALA A 341 -21.45 4.12 12.58
N THR A 342 -21.43 2.89 12.07
CA THR A 342 -21.00 1.70 12.83
C THR A 342 -19.59 1.23 12.48
N GLY A 343 -19.03 1.66 11.35
CA GLY A 343 -17.76 1.15 10.83
C GLY A 343 -17.86 -0.28 10.31
N THR A 344 -19.02 -0.68 9.80
CA THR A 344 -19.24 -2.06 9.32
C THR A 344 -19.48 -2.12 7.81
N LEU A 345 -19.37 -3.32 7.24
CA LEU A 345 -19.55 -3.58 5.80
C LEU A 345 -20.83 -4.38 5.56
N SER A 346 -21.52 -4.06 4.45
CA SER A 346 -22.68 -4.82 3.96
C SER A 346 -22.32 -6.22 3.47
N GLU A 347 -23.31 -6.99 3.00
CA GLU A 347 -23.02 -8.06 2.04
C GLU A 347 -22.35 -7.49 0.77
N PRO A 348 -21.55 -8.28 0.04
CA PRO A 348 -20.99 -7.86 -1.25
C PRO A 348 -22.06 -7.30 -2.18
N LEU A 349 -21.86 -6.09 -2.67
CA LEU A 349 -22.69 -5.49 -3.72
C LEU A 349 -22.37 -6.07 -5.10
N GLN A 350 -21.10 -6.42 -5.31
CA GLN A 350 -20.59 -6.93 -6.57
C GLN A 350 -19.33 -7.77 -6.35
N HIS A 351 -19.19 -8.82 -7.17
CA HIS A 351 -17.91 -9.42 -7.51
C HIS A 351 -17.58 -9.10 -8.97
N PHE A 352 -16.36 -8.68 -9.23
CA PHE A 352 -15.87 -8.36 -10.57
C PHE A 352 -14.63 -9.21 -10.86
N ASP A 353 -14.71 -10.07 -11.87
CA ASP A 353 -13.61 -10.97 -12.21
C ASP A 353 -12.44 -10.19 -12.84
N VAL A 354 -11.26 -10.37 -12.27
CA VAL A 354 -10.00 -9.81 -12.78
C VAL A 354 -8.86 -10.73 -12.36
N GLY A 355 -7.98 -11.09 -13.28
CA GLY A 355 -6.89 -12.01 -12.98
C GLY A 355 -5.94 -11.44 -11.90
N THR A 356 -5.75 -12.20 -10.83
CA THR A 356 -4.78 -12.03 -9.75
C THR A 356 -4.49 -10.59 -9.34
N PRO A 357 -5.50 -9.85 -8.83
CA PRO A 357 -5.35 -8.44 -8.49
C PRO A 357 -4.53 -8.27 -7.22
N MET A 358 -3.50 -7.42 -7.29
CA MET A 358 -2.56 -7.15 -6.20
C MET A 358 -2.82 -5.82 -5.52
N SER A 359 -3.29 -4.84 -6.28
CA SER A 359 -3.63 -3.51 -5.78
C SER A 359 -4.92 -3.00 -6.41
N VAL A 360 -5.61 -2.10 -5.71
CA VAL A 360 -6.75 -1.35 -6.24
C VAL A 360 -6.66 0.11 -5.83
N LYS A 361 -6.94 1.03 -6.75
CA LYS A 361 -6.97 2.47 -6.50
C LYS A 361 -8.14 3.12 -7.24
N LEU A 362 -8.91 3.96 -6.55
CA LEU A 362 -10.03 4.69 -7.12
C LEU A 362 -9.73 6.19 -7.11
N ALA A 363 -9.99 6.88 -8.22
CA ALA A 363 -9.87 8.32 -8.29
C ALA A 363 -10.78 8.92 -9.37
N ALA A 364 -11.19 10.17 -9.17
CA ALA A 364 -11.91 10.97 -10.15
C ALA A 364 -10.91 11.63 -11.11
N PHE A 365 -11.02 11.39 -12.41
CA PHE A 365 -10.14 11.93 -13.45
C PHE A 365 -10.84 12.98 -14.32
#